data_AF-A0A0Q6VPF5-F1
#
_entry.id   AF-A0A0Q6VPF5-F1
#
_cell.length_a   1.000
_cell.length_b   1.000
_cell.length_c   1.000
_cell.angle_alpha   90.00
_cell.angle_beta   90.00
_cell.angle_gamma   90.00
#
_symmetry.space_group_name_H-M   'P 1'
#
loop_
_entity.id
_entity.type
_entity.pdbx_description
1 polymer ?
#
loop_
_entity_poly.entity_id
_entity_poly.type
_entity_poly.pdbx_seq_one_letter_code
_entity_poly.pdbx_strand_id
1 'polypeptide(L)'
;MHNHDPATPDHGSMADIIRNHDWANTSLGPMSSWPPQLKCAVDIVIPSGVQIVMFCGDDFTAIYNDAYAPSIGNKHPRALGRPYGLDGI
;
A
#
# COMPACT_ATOMS: atom_id res chain seq x y z
N MET A 1 27.09 8.32 1.83
CA MET A 1 26.36 9.20 2.76
C MET A 1 24.96 9.40 2.19
N HIS A 2 24.01 8.50 2.51
CA HIS A 2 22.60 8.75 2.22
C HIS A 2 22.04 9.51 3.41
N ASN A 3 21.62 10.76 3.16
CA ASN A 3 21.07 11.65 4.16
C ASN A 3 19.76 11.03 4.70
N HIS A 4 19.74 10.69 5.99
CA HIS A 4 18.50 10.36 6.68
C HIS A 4 17.76 11.67 6.93
N ASP A 5 16.70 11.90 6.17
CA ASP A 5 15.79 13.03 6.34
C ASP A 5 14.97 12.82 7.63
N PRO A 6 15.07 13.67 8.67
CA PRO A 6 14.62 13.36 10.03
C PRO A 6 13.12 13.53 10.27
N ALA A 7 12.25 13.29 9.28
CA ALA A 7 10.82 13.63 9.41
C ALA A 7 9.81 12.58 8.90
N THR A 8 10.22 11.37 8.55
CA THR A 8 9.29 10.25 8.41
C THR A 8 9.22 9.50 9.73
N PRO A 9 8.08 9.47 10.45
CA PRO A 9 7.89 8.51 11.51
C PRO A 9 8.19 7.12 10.93
N ASP A 10 8.87 6.26 11.69
CA ASP A 10 9.26 4.91 11.30
C ASP A 10 8.02 4.01 11.21
N HIS A 11 7.14 4.33 10.27
CA HIS A 11 6.10 3.46 9.76
C HIS A 11 6.87 2.46 8.90
N GLY A 12 7.18 1.28 9.42
CA GLY A 12 8.05 0.29 8.75
C GLY A 12 7.69 0.04 7.28
N SER A 13 8.56 -0.62 6.52
CA SER A 13 8.39 -0.78 5.06
C SER A 13 6.96 -1.17 4.65
N MET A 14 6.48 -0.62 3.53
CA MET A 14 5.19 -0.99 2.93
C MET A 14 5.05 -2.49 2.76
N ALA A 15 6.14 -3.24 2.54
CA ALA A 15 6.10 -4.70 2.52
C ALA A 15 5.60 -5.29 3.85
N ASP A 16 6.05 -4.75 4.98
CA ASP A 16 5.65 -5.20 6.31
C ASP A 16 4.25 -4.68 6.68
N ILE A 17 3.93 -3.44 6.30
CA ILE A 17 2.58 -2.89 6.50
C ILE A 17 1.55 -3.74 5.73
N ILE A 18 1.83 -4.08 4.47
CA ILE A 18 0.96 -4.93 3.65
C ILE A 18 0.82 -6.32 4.26
N ARG A 19 1.92 -6.95 4.70
CA ARG A 19 1.85 -8.29 5.32
C ARG A 19 1.01 -8.31 6.60
N ASN A 20 1.05 -7.22 7.37
CA ASN A 20 0.39 -7.13 8.67
C ASN A 20 -0.99 -6.46 8.61
N HIS A 21 -1.44 -6.02 7.43
CA HIS A 21 -2.75 -5.40 7.26
C HIS A 21 -3.88 -6.43 7.34
N ASP A 22 -5.00 -6.05 7.97
CA ASP A 22 -6.20 -6.88 8.10
C ASP A 22 -7.02 -6.89 6.81
N TRP A 23 -6.51 -7.58 5.80
CA TRP A 23 -7.13 -7.66 4.48
C TRP A 23 -8.50 -8.37 4.50
N ALA A 24 -8.77 -9.21 5.50
CA ALA A 24 -10.05 -9.89 5.63
C ALA A 24 -11.23 -8.91 5.78
N ASN A 25 -10.96 -7.72 6.31
CA ASN A 25 -11.93 -6.64 6.46
C ASN A 25 -11.95 -5.64 5.28
N THR A 26 -11.28 -5.96 4.18
CA THR A 26 -11.31 -5.16 2.92
C THR A 26 -12.05 -5.92 1.82
N SER A 27 -12.44 -5.23 0.75
CA SER A 27 -13.09 -5.85 -0.42
C SER A 27 -12.22 -6.89 -1.13
N LEU A 28 -10.90 -6.87 -0.91
CA LEU A 28 -9.95 -7.84 -1.47
C LEU A 28 -9.97 -9.17 -0.72
N GLY A 29 -10.51 -9.20 0.50
CA GLY A 29 -10.46 -10.36 1.38
C GLY A 29 -9.04 -10.73 1.82
N PRO A 30 -8.89 -11.80 2.62
CA PRO A 30 -7.59 -12.19 3.16
C PRO A 30 -6.60 -12.53 2.04
N MET A 31 -5.31 -12.22 2.24
CA MET A 31 -4.24 -12.45 1.24
C MET A 31 -4.19 -13.90 0.71
N SER A 32 -4.60 -14.88 1.53
CA SER A 32 -4.71 -16.28 1.11
C SER A 32 -5.65 -16.46 -0.09
N SER A 33 -6.72 -15.68 -0.13
CA SER A 33 -7.80 -15.74 -1.12
C SER A 33 -7.55 -14.85 -2.34
N TRP A 34 -6.49 -14.05 -2.34
CA TRP A 34 -6.19 -13.18 -3.47
C TRP A 34 -5.96 -13.97 -4.76
N PRO A 35 -6.48 -13.49 -5.89
CA PRO A 35 -6.22 -14.09 -7.18
C PRO A 35 -4.71 -14.02 -7.51
N PRO A 36 -4.14 -15.01 -8.21
CA PRO A 36 -2.71 -15.04 -8.54
C PRO A 36 -2.20 -13.78 -9.26
N GLN A 37 -3.05 -13.15 -10.08
CA GLN A 37 -2.74 -11.92 -10.79
C GLN A 37 -2.49 -10.75 -9.83
N LEU A 38 -3.29 -10.64 -8.75
CA LEU A 38 -3.12 -9.59 -7.74
C LEU A 38 -1.83 -9.82 -6.95
N LYS A 39 -1.56 -11.07 -6.54
CA LYS A 39 -0.31 -11.42 -5.85
C LYS A 39 0.91 -11.05 -6.70
N CYS A 40 0.91 -11.45 -7.97
CA CYS A 40 1.98 -11.13 -8.91
C CYS A 40 2.17 -9.62 -9.09
N ALA A 41 1.09 -8.85 -9.23
CA ALA A 41 1.18 -7.40 -9.34
C ALA A 41 1.79 -6.77 -8.07
N VAL A 42 1.38 -7.22 -6.88
CA VAL A 42 1.96 -6.76 -5.61
C VAL A 42 3.45 -7.12 -5.51
N ASP A 43 3.83 -8.35 -5.87
CA ASP A 43 5.23 -8.80 -5.87
C ASP A 43 6.13 -7.96 -6.80
N ILE A 44 5.57 -7.38 -7.87
CA ILE A 44 6.28 -6.46 -8.77
C ILE A 44 6.35 -5.04 -8.20
N VAL A 45 5.25 -4.55 -7.63
CA VAL A 45 5.12 -3.15 -7.20
C VAL A 45 5.92 -2.85 -5.94
N ILE A 46 5.88 -3.74 -4.96
CA ILE A 46 6.48 -3.49 -3.64
C ILE A 46 8.00 -3.29 -3.67
N PRO A 47 8.81 -4.11 -4.38
CA PRO A 47 10.25 -3.88 -4.45
C PRO A 47 10.66 -2.79 -5.45
N SER A 48 9.73 -2.21 -6.21
CA SER A 48 10.04 -1.22 -7.24
C SER A 48 10.55 0.09 -6.64
N GLY A 49 11.63 0.64 -7.21
CA GLY A 49 12.21 1.93 -6.82
C GLY A 49 11.52 3.16 -7.43
N VAL A 50 10.49 2.97 -8.27
CA VAL A 50 9.68 4.07 -8.82
C VAL A 50 8.36 4.19 -8.07
N GLN A 51 7.78 5.39 -8.04
CA GLN A 51 6.54 5.66 -7.31
C GLN A 51 5.36 4.95 -7.99
N ILE A 52 4.69 4.03 -7.28
CA ILE A 52 3.56 3.29 -7.81
C ILE A 52 2.43 3.22 -6.78
N VAL A 53 1.21 3.46 -7.26
CA VAL A 53 -0.05 3.13 -6.59
C VAL A 53 -0.92 2.30 -7.54
N MET A 54 -1.57 1.28 -7.01
CA MET A 54 -2.55 0.44 -7.67
C MET A 54 -3.88 0.56 -6.95
N PHE A 55 -4.98 0.47 -7.68
CA PHE A 55 -6.32 0.36 -7.12
C PHE A 55 -6.88 -1.00 -7.49
N CYS A 56 -7.28 -1.78 -6.49
CA CYS A 56 -7.61 -3.19 -6.67
C CYS A 56 -9.00 -3.52 -6.09
N GLY A 57 -9.71 -4.44 -6.76
CA GLY A 57 -11.04 -4.90 -6.36
C GLY A 57 -12.15 -3.86 -6.59
N ASP A 58 -13.36 -4.22 -6.19
CA ASP A 58 -14.57 -3.45 -6.49
C ASP A 58 -14.62 -2.09 -5.79
N ASP A 59 -13.99 -1.99 -4.60
CA ASP A 59 -13.90 -0.74 -3.83
C ASP A 59 -12.69 0.12 -4.20
N PHE A 60 -11.92 -0.25 -5.25
CA PHE A 60 -10.68 0.43 -5.63
C PHE A 60 -9.73 0.60 -4.43
N THR A 61 -9.44 -0.49 -3.74
CA THR A 61 -8.56 -0.50 -2.57
C THR A 61 -7.14 -0.11 -2.96
N ALA A 62 -6.55 0.87 -2.25
CA ALA A 62 -5.22 1.39 -2.56
C ALA A 62 -4.05 0.48 -2.11
N ILE A 63 -3.31 0.02 -3.11
CA ILE A 63 -2.02 -0.66 -3.27
C ILE A 63 -0.75 0.19 -3.50
N TYR A 64 0.05 0.64 -2.53
CA TYR A 64 1.23 1.48 -2.87
C TYR A 64 2.55 1.03 -2.24
N ASN A 65 3.67 1.45 -2.84
CA ASN A 65 5.03 1.09 -2.41
C ASN A 65 5.71 2.22 -1.60
N ASP A 66 6.87 1.89 -1.02
CA ASP A 66 7.66 2.83 -0.20
C ASP A 66 8.01 4.12 -0.97
N ALA A 67 8.33 4.00 -2.27
CA ALA A 67 8.64 5.14 -3.11
C ALA A 67 7.45 6.11 -3.28
N TYR A 68 6.21 5.61 -3.19
CA TYR A 68 4.98 6.41 -3.27
C TYR A 68 4.55 7.01 -1.92
N ALA A 69 5.02 6.48 -0.79
CA ALA A 69 4.62 6.93 0.54
C ALA A 69 4.81 8.45 0.79
N PRO A 70 5.88 9.12 0.30
CA PRO A 70 6.00 10.57 0.43
C PRO A 70 4.89 11.35 -0.31
N SER A 71 4.44 10.83 -1.45
CA SER A 71 3.43 11.48 -2.32
C SER A 71 2.02 11.43 -1.74
N ILE A 72 1.70 10.39 -0.96
CA ILE A 72 0.41 10.28 -0.27
C ILE A 72 0.38 11.06 1.06
N GLY A 73 1.55 11.48 1.55
CA GLY A 73 1.71 12.38 2.69
C GLY A 73 1.08 11.85 3.98
N ASN A 74 0.35 12.71 4.70
CA ASN A 74 -0.25 12.41 6.01
C ASN A 74 -1.32 11.31 5.97
N LYS A 75 -1.74 10.85 4.79
CA LYS A 75 -2.65 9.70 4.66
C LYS A 75 -1.90 8.37 4.82
N HIS A 76 -0.57 8.35 4.73
CA HIS A 76 0.24 7.16 5.05
C HIS A 76 0.30 6.93 6.58
N PRO A 77 0.23 5.68 7.07
CA PRO A 77 -0.08 4.45 6.33
C PRO A 77 -1.59 4.19 6.16
N ARG A 78 -2.43 5.02 6.78
CA ARG A 78 -3.88 4.81 6.93
C ARG A 78 -4.67 4.63 5.62
N ALA A 79 -4.17 5.14 4.51
CA ALA A 79 -4.77 4.99 3.18
C ALA A 79 -4.65 3.57 2.60
N LEU A 80 -3.73 2.75 3.09
CA LEU A 80 -3.60 1.36 2.65
C LEU A 80 -4.87 0.58 3.00
N GLY A 81 -5.41 -0.18 2.05
CA GLY A 81 -6.55 -1.05 2.32
C GLY A 81 -7.92 -0.35 2.35
N ARG A 82 -7.99 0.96 2.06
CA ARG A 82 -9.25 1.72 2.12
C ARG A 82 -9.96 1.83 0.76
N PRO A 83 -11.30 1.84 0.74
CA PRO A 83 -12.10 2.14 -0.44
C PRO A 83 -11.83 3.52 -1.03
N TYR A 84 -11.82 3.64 -2.36
CA TYR A 84 -11.87 4.92 -3.06
C TYR A 84 -13.26 5.55 -2.87
N GLY A 85 -13.38 6.39 -1.84
CA GLY A 85 -14.63 7.12 -1.54
C GLY A 85 -14.74 7.61 -0.11
N LEU A 86 -13.99 7.03 0.84
CA LEU A 86 -14.02 7.45 2.24
C LEU A 86 -12.98 8.52 2.61
N ASP A 87 -12.07 8.84 1.69
CA ASP A 87 -10.92 9.72 1.97
C ASP A 87 -10.61 10.71 0.82
N GLY A 88 -11.61 11.04 -0.02
CA GLY A 88 -11.60 12.09 -1.05
C GLY A 88 -10.21 12.52 -1.54
N ILE A 89 -9.77 11.95 -2.67
CA ILE A 89 -8.70 12.56 -3.46
C ILE A 89 -9.25 13.82 -4.13
#